data_AF-L9VGR3-F1
#
_entry.id   AF-L9VGR3-F1
#
_cell.length_a   1.000
_cell.length_b   1.000
_cell.length_c   1.000
_cell.angle_alpha   90.00
_cell.angle_beta   90.00
_cell.angle_gamma   90.00
#
_symmetry.space_group_name_H-M   'P 1'
#
loop_
_entity.id
_entity.type
_entity.pdbx_description
1 polymer ?
#
loop_
_entity_poly.entity_id
_entity_poly.type
_entity_poly.pdbx_seq_one_letter_code
_entity_poly.pdbx_strand_id
1 'polypeptide(L)' 'MGSATPELLAELLPLVVYTVLAGVLTAGGLAVEYASIQHLGSGETMVALWLAAIGFVMLYAGLYGIAYKKLLTRLLVAGQ' A
#
# COMPACT_ATOMS: atom_id res chain seq x y z
N MET A 1 19.04 24.69 -20.78
CA MET A 1 18.06 23.61 -20.56
C MET A 1 18.81 22.40 -20.01
N GLY A 2 18.96 22.29 -18.69
CA GLY A 2 19.79 21.23 -18.07
C GLY A 2 19.61 21.04 -16.57
N SER A 3 18.78 21.85 -15.91
CA SER A 3 18.49 21.78 -14.47
C SER A 3 17.19 21.06 -14.12
N ALA A 4 16.27 20.87 -15.09
CA ALA A 4 14.97 20.26 -14.83
C ALA A 4 15.05 18.75 -14.49
N THR A 5 16.10 18.05 -14.94
CA THR A 5 16.21 16.60 -14.76
C THR A 5 16.50 16.18 -13.31
N PRO A 6 17.46 16.80 -12.59
CA PRO A 6 17.68 16.52 -11.16
C PRO A 6 16.47 16.86 -10.27
N GLU A 7 15.81 17.98 -10.55
CA GLU A 7 14.63 18.46 -9.81
C GLU A 7 13.47 17.49 -9.96
N LEU A 8 13.17 17.06 -11.21
CA LEU A 8 12.15 16.07 -11.51
C LEU A 8 12.47 14.71 -10.88
N LEU A 9 13.73 14.28 -10.92
CA LEU A 9 14.15 13.00 -10.34
C LEU A 9 13.99 12.98 -8.81
N ALA A 10 14.33 14.10 -8.14
CA ALA A 10 14.17 14.26 -6.71
C ALA A 10 12.69 14.21 -6.26
N GLU A 11 11.78 14.65 -7.13
CA GLU A 11 10.34 14.67 -6.87
C GLU A 11 9.65 13.33 -7.21
N LEU A 12 10.07 12.67 -8.30
CA LEU A 12 9.56 11.36 -8.72
C LEU A 12 10.01 10.23 -7.80
N LEU A 13 11.25 10.27 -7.31
CA LEU A 13 11.80 9.19 -6.48
C LEU A 13 10.91 8.85 -5.26
N PRO A 14 10.49 9.81 -4.41
CA PRO A 14 9.59 9.50 -3.31
C PRO A 14 8.20 9.07 -3.80
N LEU A 15 7.71 9.61 -4.92
CA LEU A 15 6.41 9.19 -5.49
C LEU A 15 6.43 7.71 -5.88
N VAL A 16 7.49 7.26 -6.56
CA VAL A 16 7.69 5.86 -6.95
C VAL A 16 7.80 4.98 -5.71
N VAL A 17 8.61 5.37 -4.73
CA VAL A 17 8.78 4.61 -3.48
C VAL A 17 7.44 4.43 -2.76
N TYR A 18 6.66 5.50 -2.59
CA TYR A 18 5.34 5.41 -1.96
C TYR A 18 4.37 4.56 -2.79
N THR A 19 4.41 4.64 -4.11
CA THR A 19 3.57 3.82 -4.99
C THR A 19 3.89 2.33 -4.84
N VAL A 20 5.18 1.97 -4.84
CA VAL A 20 5.63 0.60 -4.64
C VAL A 20 5.24 0.09 -3.26
N LEU A 21 5.46 0.88 -2.20
CA LEU A 21 5.06 0.51 -0.84
C LEU A 21 3.56 0.31 -0.70
N ALA A 22 2.75 1.19 -1.30
CA ALA A 22 1.30 1.04 -1.33
C ALA A 22 0.91 -0.26 -2.03
N GLY A 23 1.48 -0.52 -3.22
CA GLY A 23 1.23 -1.74 -3.98
C GLY A 23 1.60 -3.01 -3.21
N VAL A 24 2.76 -3.04 -2.56
CA VAL A 24 3.21 -4.18 -1.75
C VAL A 24 2.29 -4.41 -0.56
N LEU A 25 1.91 -3.36 0.17
CA LEU A 25 0.99 -3.47 1.30
C LEU A 25 -0.40 -3.94 0.85
N THR A 26 -0.90 -3.45 -0.29
CA THR A 26 -2.18 -3.88 -0.82
C THR A 26 -2.15 -5.33 -1.29
N ALA A 27 -1.18 -5.70 -2.12
CA ALA A 27 -1.06 -7.07 -2.63
C ALA A 27 -0.76 -8.07 -1.50
N GLY A 28 0.11 -7.69 -0.56
CA GLY A 28 0.42 -8.49 0.62
C GLY A 28 -0.80 -8.64 1.54
N GLY A 29 -1.56 -7.56 1.76
CA GLY A 29 -2.80 -7.61 2.52
C GLY A 29 -3.81 -8.58 1.92
N LEU A 30 -4.01 -8.55 0.59
CA LEU A 30 -4.87 -9.50 -0.11
C LEU A 30 -4.39 -10.96 0.02
N ALA A 31 -3.08 -11.20 -0.09
CA ALA A 31 -2.51 -12.53 0.06
C ALA A 31 -2.70 -13.07 1.49
N VAL A 32 -2.55 -12.20 2.50
CA VAL A 32 -2.78 -12.54 3.90
C VAL A 32 -4.25 -12.83 4.20
N GLU A 33 -5.18 -12.04 3.65
CA GLU A 33 -6.63 -12.31 3.75
C GLU A 33 -6.99 -13.65 3.09
N TYR A 34 -6.40 -13.95 1.93
CA TYR A 34 -6.60 -15.26 1.28
C TYR A 34 -6.11 -16.40 2.18
N ALA A 35 -4.93 -16.27 2.77
CA ALA A 35 -4.40 -17.25 3.73
C ALA A 35 -5.28 -17.39 4.98
N SER A 36 -5.80 -16.27 5.51
CA SER A 36 -6.75 -16.26 6.62
C SER A 36 -7.95 -17.15 6.34
N ILE A 37 -8.57 -16.99 5.16
CA ILE A 37 -9.73 -17.79 4.74
C ILE A 37 -9.38 -19.28 4.65
N GLN A 38 -8.18 -19.62 4.16
CA GLN A 38 -7.73 -21.02 4.12
C GLN A 38 -7.60 -21.62 5.53
N HIS A 39 -7.02 -20.88 6.48
CA HIS A 39 -6.89 -21.35 7.88
C HIS A 39 -8.23 -21.38 8.64
N LEU A 40 -9.19 -20.52 8.27
CA LEU A 40 -10.56 -20.62 8.76
C LEU A 40 -11.21 -21.93 8.30
N GLY A 41 -10.98 -22.33 7.05
CA GLY A 41 -11.45 -23.61 6.50
C GLY A 41 -10.75 -24.85 7.08
N SER A 42 -9.50 -24.73 7.56
CA SER A 42 -8.74 -25.82 8.19
C SER A 42 -9.10 -26.03 9.67
N GLY A 43 -9.89 -25.14 10.27
CA GLY A 43 -10.24 -25.17 11.71
C GLY A 43 -9.27 -24.41 12.61
N GLU A 44 -8.20 -23.84 12.06
CA GLU A 44 -7.20 -23.02 12.78
C GLU A 44 -7.67 -21.56 12.96
N THR A 45 -8.81 -21.41 13.63
CA THR A 45 -9.50 -20.13 13.82
C THR A 45 -8.64 -19.03 14.44
N MET A 46 -7.76 -19.36 15.39
CA MET A 46 -6.85 -18.37 16.00
C MET A 46 -5.84 -17.79 15.00
N VAL A 47 -5.27 -18.64 14.14
CA VAL A 47 -4.30 -18.23 13.10
C VAL A 47 -5.01 -17.38 12.05
N ALA A 48 -6.20 -17.80 11.64
CA ALA A 48 -7.01 -17.04 10.70
C ALA A 48 -7.39 -15.65 11.22
N LEU A 49 -7.80 -15.53 12.49
CA LEU A 49 -8.10 -14.22 13.08
C LEU A 49 -6.90 -13.28 13.09
N TRP A 50 -5.70 -13.79 13.41
CA TRP A 50 -4.48 -12.99 13.36
C TRP A 50 -4.12 -12.58 11.93
N LEU A 51 -4.25 -13.50 10.97
CA LEU A 51 -4.03 -13.18 9.55
C LEU A 51 -5.03 -12.13 9.07
N ALA A 52 -6.33 -12.27 9.35
CA ALA A 52 -7.33 -11.26 9.01
C ALA A 52 -7.01 -9.89 9.63
N ALA A 53 -6.57 -9.84 10.89
CA ALA A 53 -6.19 -8.58 11.52
C ALA A 53 -5.00 -7.92 10.81
N ILE A 54 -3.98 -8.70 10.46
CA ILE A 54 -2.80 -8.21 9.74
C ILE A 54 -3.16 -7.78 8.31
N GLY A 55 -3.96 -8.58 7.61
CA GLY A 55 -4.46 -8.29 6.26
C GLY A 55 -5.23 -6.97 6.23
N PHE A 56 -6.16 -6.79 7.17
CA PHE A 56 -6.91 -5.55 7.33
C PHE A 56 -6.00 -4.34 7.58
N VAL A 57 -5.00 -4.45 8.46
CA VAL A 57 -4.03 -3.36 8.72
C VAL A 57 -3.20 -3.04 7.48
N MET A 58 -2.73 -4.06 6.76
CA MET A 58 -1.95 -3.88 5.53
C MET A 58 -2.76 -3.20 4.43
N LEU A 59 -4.02 -3.61 4.23
CA LEU A 59 -4.93 -3.00 3.27
C LEU A 59 -5.25 -1.55 3.65
N TYR A 60 -5.53 -1.28 4.93
CA TYR A 60 -5.76 0.08 5.41
C TYR A 60 -4.52 0.97 5.21
N ALA A 61 -3.34 0.47 5.55
CA ALA A 61 -2.09 1.21 5.37
C ALA A 61 -1.79 1.48 3.88
N GLY A 62 -1.98 0.48 3.02
CA GLY A 62 -1.77 0.60 1.57
C GLY A 62 -2.75 1.57 0.90
N LEU A 63 -4.06 1.37 1.10
CA LEU A 63 -5.10 2.19 0.45
C LEU A 63 -5.26 3.57 1.10
N TYR A 64 -5.47 3.61 2.41
CA TYR A 64 -5.83 4.86 3.10
C TYR A 64 -4.59 5.66 3.50
N GLY A 65 -3.58 4.97 4.04
CA GLY A 65 -2.37 5.62 4.55
C GLY A 65 -1.48 6.19 3.44
N ILE A 66 -1.29 5.44 2.35
CA ILE A 66 -0.34 5.82 1.30
C ILE A 66 -1.04 6.29 0.03
N ALA A 67 -1.95 5.49 -0.56
CA ALA A 67 -2.58 5.86 -1.82
C ALA A 67 -3.48 7.10 -1.67
N TYR A 68 -4.31 7.17 -0.63
CA TYR A 68 -5.23 8.29 -0.46
C TYR A 68 -4.56 9.56 0.10
N LYS A 69 -3.87 9.46 1.24
CA LYS A 69 -3.30 10.65 1.92
C LYS A 69 -2.03 11.21 1.30
N LYS A 70 -1.20 10.38 0.67
CA LYS A 70 0.09 10.83 0.13
C LYS A 70 0.08 10.93 -1.38
N LEU A 71 -0.48 9.94 -2.08
CA LEU A 71 -0.46 9.92 -3.54
C LEU A 71 -1.54 10.82 -4.14
N LEU A 72 -2.81 10.62 -3.76
CA LEU A 72 -3.94 11.40 -4.27
C LEU A 72 -3.82 12.88 -3.92
N THR A 73 -3.47 13.23 -2.68
CA THR A 73 -3.26 14.64 -2.29
C THR A 73 -2.14 15.29 -3.09
N ARG A 74 -1.03 14.60 -3.37
CA ARG A 74 0.07 15.14 -4.19
C ARG A 74 -0.32 15.30 -5.65
N LEU A 75 -1.06 14.34 -6.22
CA LEU A 75 -1.55 14.44 -7.60
C LEU A 75 -2.57 15.56 -7.78
N LEU A 76 -3.43 15.79 -6.78
CA LEU A 76 -4.42 16.87 -6.81
C LEU A 76 -3.76 18.24 -6.71
N VAL A 77 -2.72 18.38 -5.89
CA VAL A 77 -1.93 19.63 -5.77
C VAL A 77 -1.04 19.86 -7.01
N ALA A 78 -0.43 18.81 -7.56
CA ALA A 78 0.41 18.92 -8.77
C ALA A 78 -0.39 19.19 -10.05
N GLY A 79 -1.72 19.00 -10.03
CA GLY A 79 -2.62 19.31 -11.13
C GLY A 79 -3.19 20.73 -11.12
N GLN A 80 -2.92 21.54 -10.07
CA GLN A 80 -3.23 22.97 -10.02
C GLN A 80 -2.03 23.81 -10.44
#